data_AF-A0AA38I971-F1
#
_entry.id   AF-A0AA38I971-F1
#
_cell.length_a   1.000
_cell.length_b   1.000
_cell.length_c   1.000
_cell.angle_alpha   90.00
_cell.angle_beta   90.00
_cell.angle_gamma   90.00
#
_symmetry.space_group_name_H-M   'P 1'
#
loop_
_entity.id
_entity.type
_entity.pdbx_description
1 polymer ?
#
loop_
_entity_poly.entity_id
_entity_poly.type
_entity_poly.pdbx_seq_one_letter_code
_entity_poly.pdbx_strand_id
1 'polypeptide(L)'
;MIRTSKKAKKSTRAYKLAEVEVRREYQRQINTMIIDFENRDSDYDLEQMWGCYKGILHKAAESVCGTVTTGGRKKKTRWWNKKTQEPVKKKKDAWKKYHQLGTIEAYEEYKTYRIIAKKLFYADLKRLRQEENKSMSQIINKEGQILN
;
A
#
# COMPACT_ATOMS: atom_id res chain seq x y z
N MET A 1 18.53 -16.91 -4.07
CA MET A 1 17.67 -16.52 -2.93
C MET A 1 16.34 -15.94 -3.42
N ILE A 2 15.26 -16.71 -3.34
CA ILE A 2 13.91 -16.22 -3.64
C ILE A 2 13.45 -15.39 -2.44
N ARG A 3 13.44 -14.05 -2.55
CA ARG A 3 12.81 -13.19 -1.54
C ARG A 3 11.31 -13.46 -1.54
N THR A 4 10.82 -14.21 -0.56
CA THR A 4 9.40 -14.38 -0.33
C THR A 4 8.78 -12.99 -0.09
N SER A 5 7.83 -12.62 -0.94
CA SER A 5 7.13 -11.34 -0.83
C SER A 5 6.35 -11.34 0.50
N LYS A 6 6.58 -10.35 1.37
CA LYS A 6 5.76 -10.17 2.59
C LYS A 6 4.28 -10.16 2.20
N LYS A 7 3.50 -11.10 2.74
CA LYS A 7 2.05 -11.19 2.53
C LYS A 7 1.39 -9.89 3.02
N ALA A 8 0.33 -9.48 2.33
CA ALA A 8 -0.45 -8.33 2.74
C ALA A 8 -1.10 -8.62 4.11
N LYS A 9 -0.99 -7.67 5.05
CA LYS A 9 -1.58 -7.76 6.39
C LYS A 9 -2.76 -6.80 6.49
N LYS A 10 -3.94 -7.31 6.86
CA LYS A 10 -5.11 -6.49 7.19
C LYS A 10 -4.99 -6.01 8.65
N SER A 11 -5.30 -4.75 8.90
CA SER A 11 -5.30 -4.15 10.24
C SER A 11 -6.48 -3.21 10.37
N THR A 12 -7.16 -3.23 11.51
CA THR A 12 -8.22 -2.29 11.84
C THR A 12 -7.64 -0.90 12.11
N ARG A 13 -8.35 0.16 11.71
CA ARG A 13 -7.94 1.55 11.94
C ARG A 13 -8.30 2.01 13.36
N ALA A 14 -7.71 1.38 14.37
CA ALA A 14 -8.09 1.57 15.77
C ALA A 14 -8.02 3.04 16.25
N TYR A 15 -7.15 3.86 15.63
CA TYR A 15 -7.04 5.29 15.93
C TYR A 15 -8.36 6.07 15.74
N LYS A 16 -9.29 5.59 14.92
CA LYS A 16 -10.60 6.22 14.73
C LYS A 16 -11.48 6.18 15.98
N LEU A 17 -11.24 5.27 16.92
CA LEU A 17 -11.98 5.22 18.20
C LEU A 17 -11.73 6.45 19.10
N ALA A 18 -10.74 7.27 18.76
CA ALA A 18 -10.56 8.58 19.37
C ALA A 18 -11.74 9.52 19.07
N GLU A 19 -12.39 9.38 17.92
CA GLU A 19 -13.56 10.16 17.51
C GLU A 19 -14.80 9.72 18.31
N VAL A 20 -15.52 10.69 18.88
CA VAL A 20 -16.63 10.43 19.82
C VAL A 20 -17.76 9.65 19.15
N GLU A 21 -18.16 10.02 17.95
CA GLU A 21 -19.26 9.37 17.23
C GLU A 21 -18.91 7.93 16.83
N VAL A 22 -17.66 7.71 16.39
CA VAL A 22 -17.14 6.38 16.06
C VAL A 22 -17.12 5.50 17.32
N ARG A 23 -16.74 6.05 18.47
CA ARG A 23 -16.74 5.31 19.74
C ARG A 23 -18.16 4.93 20.18
N ARG A 24 -19.11 5.85 20.07
CA ARG A 24 -20.53 5.60 20.41
C ARG A 24 -21.11 4.48 19.54
N GLU A 25 -20.88 4.55 18.24
CA GLU A 25 -21.36 3.53 17.30
C GLU A 25 -20.68 2.17 17.55
N TYR A 26 -19.39 2.16 17.87
CA TYR A 26 -18.68 0.94 18.26
C TYR A 26 -19.27 0.29 19.51
N GLN A 27 -19.53 1.07 20.56
CA GLN A 27 -20.16 0.57 21.79
C GLN A 27 -21.56 0.02 21.52
N ARG A 28 -22.35 0.74 20.70
CA ARG A 28 -23.69 0.30 20.30
C ARG A 28 -23.64 -1.05 19.59
N GLN A 29 -22.75 -1.20 18.60
CA GLN A 29 -22.60 -2.47 17.86
C GLN A 29 -22.12 -3.61 18.74
N ILE A 30 -21.16 -3.37 19.65
CA ILE A 30 -20.73 -4.40 20.62
C ILE A 30 -21.93 -4.87 21.45
N ASN A 31 -22.67 -3.93 22.03
CA ASN A 31 -23.80 -4.27 22.91
C ASN A 31 -24.86 -5.08 22.15
N THR A 32 -25.20 -4.68 20.92
CA THR A 32 -26.14 -5.45 20.08
C THR A 32 -25.61 -6.86 19.82
N MET A 33 -24.35 -7.01 19.41
CA MET A 33 -23.76 -8.31 19.10
C MET A 33 -23.60 -9.22 20.32
N ILE A 34 -23.37 -8.65 21.51
CA ILE A 34 -23.31 -9.40 22.77
C ILE A 34 -24.70 -9.91 23.15
N ILE A 35 -25.72 -9.06 23.10
CA ILE A 35 -27.11 -9.47 23.36
C ILE A 35 -27.52 -10.60 22.41
N ASP A 36 -27.22 -10.45 21.11
CA ASP A 36 -27.50 -11.47 20.10
C ASP A 36 -26.68 -12.77 20.29
N PHE A 37 -25.56 -12.71 21.01
CA PHE A 37 -24.73 -13.86 21.34
C PHE A 37 -25.23 -14.56 22.60
N GLU A 38 -25.57 -13.81 23.65
CA GLU A 38 -26.11 -14.32 24.91
C GLU A 38 -27.49 -14.97 24.72
N ASN A 39 -28.30 -14.44 23.80
CA ASN A 39 -29.60 -15.02 23.45
C ASN A 39 -29.51 -16.31 22.62
N ARG A 40 -28.31 -16.73 22.20
CA ARG A 40 -28.13 -18.02 21.51
C ARG A 40 -27.98 -19.09 22.57
N ASP A 41 -28.89 -20.05 22.56
CA ASP A 41 -28.75 -21.25 23.34
C ASP A 41 -27.56 -22.04 22.78
N SER A 42 -26.43 -22.04 23.48
CA SER A 42 -25.18 -22.61 23.01
C SER A 42 -24.34 -23.05 24.19
N ASP A 43 -23.98 -24.33 24.19
CA ASP A 43 -23.16 -24.95 25.23
C ASP A 43 -21.67 -24.69 24.95
N TYR A 44 -21.23 -23.45 25.18
CA TYR A 44 -19.84 -23.05 25.00
C TYR A 44 -19.04 -23.25 26.28
N ASP A 45 -17.83 -23.79 26.15
CA ASP A 45 -16.85 -23.70 27.23
C ASP A 45 -16.32 -22.26 27.37
N LEU A 46 -15.63 -21.98 28.48
CA LEU A 46 -15.15 -20.63 28.80
C LEU A 46 -14.18 -20.06 27.72
N GLU A 47 -13.32 -20.90 27.14
CA GLU A 47 -12.36 -20.48 26.12
C GLU A 47 -13.07 -20.15 24.80
N GLN A 48 -14.08 -20.93 24.44
CA GLN A 48 -14.94 -20.69 23.29
C GLN A 48 -15.73 -19.40 23.45
N MET A 49 -16.34 -19.17 24.63
CA MET A 49 -17.01 -17.91 24.94
C MET A 49 -16.05 -16.73 24.78
N TRP A 50 -14.84 -16.81 25.34
CA TRP A 50 -13.84 -15.77 25.21
C TRP A 50 -13.40 -15.55 23.76
N GLY A 51 -13.29 -16.63 22.98
CA GLY A 51 -13.07 -16.59 21.53
C GLY A 51 -14.16 -15.81 20.80
N CYS A 52 -15.43 -16.06 21.13
CA CYS A 52 -16.58 -15.35 20.57
C CYS A 52 -16.57 -13.87 20.93
N TYR A 53 -16.33 -13.52 22.20
CA TYR A 53 -16.23 -12.13 22.65
C TYR A 53 -15.13 -11.37 21.91
N LYS A 54 -13.92 -11.94 21.83
CA LYS A 54 -12.83 -11.34 21.02
C LYS A 54 -13.26 -11.16 19.57
N GLY A 55 -13.95 -12.16 19.00
CA GLY A 55 -14.50 -12.11 17.66
C GLY A 55 -15.50 -10.96 17.46
N ILE A 56 -16.40 -10.74 18.42
CA ILE A 56 -17.38 -9.65 18.42
C ILE A 56 -16.67 -8.30 18.45
N LEU A 57 -15.71 -8.10 19.36
CA LEU A 57 -14.93 -6.86 19.44
C LEU A 57 -14.21 -6.58 18.12
N HIS A 58 -13.57 -7.59 17.53
CA HIS A 58 -12.89 -7.47 16.24
C HIS A 58 -13.87 -7.12 15.12
N LYS A 59 -15.01 -7.80 15.01
CA LYS A 59 -16.02 -7.55 13.96
C LYS A 59 -16.62 -6.16 14.06
N ALA A 60 -17.01 -5.73 15.27
CA ALA A 60 -17.52 -4.39 15.50
C ALA A 60 -16.45 -3.33 15.15
N ALA A 61 -15.19 -3.58 15.50
CA ALA A 61 -14.11 -2.65 15.19
C ALA A 61 -13.82 -2.57 13.69
N GLU A 62 -13.84 -3.70 12.98
CA GLU A 62 -13.71 -3.72 11.51
C GLU A 62 -14.86 -3.02 10.80
N SER A 63 -16.10 -3.20 11.28
CA SER A 63 -17.31 -2.57 10.76
C SER A 63 -17.25 -1.04 10.90
N VAL A 64 -16.96 -0.56 12.12
CA VAL A 64 -17.04 0.88 12.44
C VAL A 64 -15.78 1.63 12.02
N CYS A 65 -14.59 1.12 12.33
CA CYS A 65 -13.34 1.81 12.01
C CYS A 65 -12.90 1.57 10.56
N GLY A 66 -13.39 0.51 9.93
CA GLY A 66 -12.86 0.00 8.68
C GLY A 66 -11.47 -0.60 8.85
N THR A 67 -10.93 -1.12 7.74
CA THR A 67 -9.61 -1.75 7.74
C THR A 67 -8.66 -1.11 6.74
N VAL A 68 -7.37 -1.37 6.94
CA VAL A 68 -6.31 -1.02 6.01
C VAL A 68 -5.47 -2.26 5.74
N THR A 69 -5.10 -2.45 4.47
CA THR A 69 -4.20 -3.51 4.07
C THR A 69 -2.81 -2.92 3.89
N THR A 70 -1.87 -3.37 4.72
CA THR A 70 -0.48 -2.95 4.67
C THR A 70 0.37 -4.08 4.11
N GLY A 71 1.21 -3.77 3.12
CA GLY A 71 2.00 -4.76 2.42
C GLY A 71 1.30 -5.29 1.15
N GLY A 72 1.90 -6.30 0.53
CA GLY A 72 1.52 -6.73 -0.82
C GLY A 72 2.28 -6.00 -1.93
N ARG A 73 2.16 -6.52 -3.16
CA ARG A 73 2.79 -5.91 -4.34
C ARG A 73 2.05 -4.60 -4.64
N LYS A 74 2.70 -3.46 -4.41
CA LYS A 74 2.21 -2.17 -4.93
C LYS A 74 1.99 -2.32 -6.44
N LYS A 75 0.90 -1.77 -6.97
CA LYS A 75 0.73 -1.62 -8.42
C LYS A 75 1.99 -0.90 -8.93
N LYS A 76 2.83 -1.62 -9.68
CA LYS A 76 4.02 -1.02 -10.28
C LYS A 76 3.48 -0.11 -11.38
N THR A 77 3.73 1.18 -11.26
CA THR A 77 3.49 2.11 -12.36
C THR A 77 4.33 1.67 -13.57
N ARG A 78 3.85 1.91 -14.80
CA ARG A 78 4.49 1.43 -16.04
C ARG A 78 5.96 1.88 -16.17
N TRP A 79 6.29 3.05 -15.61
CA TRP A 79 7.66 3.58 -15.52
C TRP A 79 8.53 2.91 -14.46
N TRP A 80 7.99 2.11 -13.53
CA TRP A 80 8.76 1.43 -12.47
C TRP A 80 9.30 0.06 -12.94
N ASN A 81 10.10 0.07 -14.00
CA ASN A 81 10.67 -1.12 -14.64
C ASN A 81 12.12 -1.40 -14.16
N LYS A 82 12.73 -2.51 -14.60
CA LYS A 82 14.12 -2.87 -14.22
C LYS A 82 15.14 -1.77 -14.57
N LYS A 83 15.01 -1.14 -15.74
CA LYS A 83 15.90 -0.07 -16.21
C LYS A 83 15.90 1.15 -15.28
N THR A 84 14.76 1.47 -14.68
CA THR A 84 14.64 2.56 -13.70
C THR A 84 15.01 2.11 -12.28
N GLN A 85 14.78 0.85 -11.94
CA GLN A 85 15.08 0.30 -10.61
C GLN A 85 16.58 0.14 -10.34
N GLU A 86 17.35 -0.33 -11.32
CA GLU A 86 18.80 -0.51 -11.19
C GLU A 86 19.57 0.77 -10.78
N PRO A 87 19.43 1.91 -11.46
CA PRO A 87 20.13 3.14 -11.07
C PRO A 87 19.63 3.68 -9.72
N VAL A 88 18.34 3.50 -9.40
CA VAL A 88 17.80 3.86 -8.08
C VAL A 88 18.40 2.98 -6.98
N LYS A 89 18.64 1.70 -7.25
CA LYS A 89 19.32 0.79 -6.33
C LYS A 89 20.77 1.20 -6.14
N LYS A 90 21.53 1.40 -7.23
CA LYS A 90 22.93 1.89 -7.17
C LYS A 90 23.04 3.20 -6.40
N LYS A 91 22.13 4.15 -6.63
CA LYS A 91 22.05 5.40 -5.85
C LYS A 91 21.86 5.14 -4.34
N LYS A 92 20.97 4.23 -3.96
CA LYS A 92 20.72 3.89 -2.56
C LYS A 92 21.92 3.20 -1.91
N ASP A 93 22.59 2.32 -2.64
CA ASP A 93 23.77 1.61 -2.16
C ASP A 93 24.95 2.57 -1.99
N ALA A 94 25.17 3.49 -2.94
CA ALA A 94 26.16 4.56 -2.83
C ALA A 94 25.85 5.54 -1.68
N TRP A 95 24.59 5.88 -1.45
CA TRP A 95 24.20 6.70 -0.30
C TRP A 95 24.52 6.04 1.04
N LYS A 96 24.26 4.72 1.15
CA LYS A 96 24.64 3.95 2.35
C LYS A 96 26.15 3.91 2.53
N LYS A 97 26.90 3.68 1.44
CA LYS A 97 28.36 3.70 1.45
C LYS A 97 28.91 5.04 1.92
N TYR A 98 28.37 6.15 1.42
CA TYR A 98 28.72 7.49 1.89
C TYR A 98 28.40 7.69 3.36
N HIS A 99 27.22 7.26 3.84
CA HIS A 99 26.88 7.36 5.26
C HIS A 99 27.78 6.52 6.18
N GLN A 100 28.34 5.42 5.69
CA GLN A 100 29.23 4.55 6.45
C GLN A 100 30.67 5.06 6.45
N LEU A 101 31.18 5.52 5.32
CA LEU A 101 32.59 5.89 5.14
C LEU A 101 32.85 7.39 5.32
N GLY A 102 31.86 8.24 5.02
CA GLY A 102 31.97 9.70 5.07
C GLY A 102 32.89 10.33 4.01
N THR A 103 33.40 9.56 3.05
CA THR A 103 34.42 10.05 2.10
C THR A 103 33.82 10.84 0.92
N ILE A 104 34.66 11.69 0.32
CA ILE A 104 34.29 12.53 -0.83
C ILE A 104 34.02 11.66 -2.07
N GLU A 105 34.78 10.58 -2.27
CA GLU A 105 34.62 9.67 -3.40
C GLU A 105 33.26 8.94 -3.34
N ALA A 106 32.86 8.51 -2.14
CA ALA A 106 31.55 7.89 -1.94
C ALA A 106 30.40 8.88 -2.19
N TYR A 107 30.62 10.17 -1.89
CA TYR A 107 29.65 11.23 -2.19
C TYR A 107 29.53 11.50 -3.70
N GLU A 108 30.65 11.59 -4.42
CA GLU A 108 30.66 11.78 -5.87
C GLU A 108 30.05 10.57 -6.62
N GLU A 109 30.30 9.36 -6.13
CA GLU A 109 29.64 8.14 -6.60
C GLU A 109 28.11 8.22 -6.43
N TYR A 110 27.63 8.63 -5.24
CA TYR A 110 26.21 8.86 -4.99
C TYR A 110 25.61 9.91 -5.92
N LYS A 111 26.28 11.05 -6.10
CA LYS A 111 25.85 12.15 -6.96
C LYS A 111 25.71 11.71 -8.41
N THR A 112 26.67 10.93 -8.91
CA THR A 112 26.64 10.35 -10.25
C THR A 112 25.41 9.46 -10.44
N TYR A 113 25.18 8.50 -9.54
CA TYR A 113 24.01 7.62 -9.63
C TYR A 113 22.68 8.37 -9.42
N ARG A 114 22.67 9.45 -8.64
CA ARG A 114 21.50 10.32 -8.47
C ARG A 114 21.13 11.00 -9.79
N ILE A 115 22.11 11.53 -10.53
CA ILE A 115 21.89 12.16 -11.84
C ILE A 115 21.40 11.12 -12.85
N ILE A 116 22.04 9.95 -12.93
CA ILE A 116 21.65 8.87 -13.84
C ILE A 116 20.21 8.42 -13.57
N ALA A 117 19.87 8.16 -12.30
CA ALA A 117 18.52 7.75 -11.91
C ALA A 117 17.47 8.81 -12.27
N LYS A 118 17.79 10.10 -12.06
CA LYS A 118 16.93 11.23 -12.42
C LYS A 118 16.70 11.29 -13.94
N LYS A 119 17.77 11.22 -14.74
CA LYS A 119 17.69 11.25 -16.21
C LYS A 119 16.83 10.11 -16.76
N LEU A 120 17.07 8.88 -16.30
CA LEU A 120 16.32 7.71 -16.76
C LEU A 120 14.84 7.77 -16.38
N PHE A 121 14.51 8.25 -15.18
CA PHE A 121 13.13 8.47 -14.76
C PHE A 121 12.40 9.45 -15.68
N TYR A 122 12.99 10.60 -15.99
CA TYR A 122 12.37 11.58 -16.88
C TYR A 122 12.27 11.10 -18.34
N ALA A 123 13.27 10.35 -18.82
CA ALA A 123 13.24 9.75 -20.15
C ALA A 123 12.08 8.74 -20.28
N ASP A 124 11.91 7.85 -19.30
CA ASP A 124 10.82 6.88 -19.29
C ASP A 124 9.46 7.57 -19.16
N LEU A 125 9.31 8.57 -18.29
CA LEU A 125 8.07 9.35 -18.20
C LEU A 125 7.71 10.04 -19.51
N LYS A 126 8.71 10.65 -20.18
CA LYS A 126 8.49 11.32 -21.48
C LYS A 126 8.05 10.32 -22.55
N ARG A 127 8.69 9.15 -22.60
CA ARG A 127 8.32 8.07 -23.53
C ARG A 127 6.89 7.58 -23.30
N LEU A 128 6.50 7.33 -22.05
CA LEU A 128 5.15 6.86 -21.73
C LEU A 128 4.08 7.88 -22.15
N ARG A 129 4.32 9.16 -21.90
CA ARG A 129 3.43 10.24 -22.33
C ARG A 129 3.29 10.29 -23.86
N GLN A 130 4.39 10.10 -24.59
CA GLN A 130 4.37 10.04 -26.05
C GLN A 130 3.63 8.81 -26.57
N GLU A 131 3.80 7.65 -25.95
CA GLU A 131 3.07 6.41 -26.28
C GLU A 131 1.56 6.59 -26.04
N GLU A 132 1.17 7.21 -24.92
CA GLU A 132 -0.24 7.53 -24.62
C GLU A 132 -0.82 8.52 -25.63
N ASN A 133 -0.10 9.60 -25.94
CA ASN A 133 -0.55 10.57 -26.95
C ASN A 133 -0.69 9.95 -28.34
N LYS A 134 0.23 9.06 -28.74
CA LYS A 134 0.14 8.33 -30.00
C LYS A 134 -1.05 7.38 -30.02
N SER A 135 -1.24 6.61 -28.95
CA SER A 135 -2.40 5.71 -28.81
C SER A 135 -3.72 6.48 -28.89
N MET A 136 -3.81 7.65 -28.25
CA MET A 136 -4.99 8.52 -28.32
C MET A 136 -5.20 9.07 -29.74
N SER A 137 -4.14 9.48 -30.43
CA SER A 137 -4.22 9.97 -31.82
C SER A 137 -4.56 8.89 -32.85
N GLN A 138 -4.36 7.60 -32.52
CA GLN A 138 -4.74 6.48 -33.40
C GLN A 138 -6.21 6.10 -33.23
N ILE A 139 -6.81 6.42 -32.08
CA ILE A 139 -8.23 6.19 -31.79
C ILE A 139 -9.10 7.30 -32.42
N ILE A 140 -8.52 8.47 -32.71
CA ILE A 140 -9.22 9.66 -33.23
C ILE A 140 -8.73 9.93 -34.67
N ASN A 141 -9.59 9.81 -35.67
CA ASN A 141 -9.24 10.13 -37.06
C ASN A 141 -9.02 11.66 -37.26
N LYS A 142 -8.42 12.11 -38.38
CA LYS A 142 -8.14 13.54 -38.65
C LYS A 142 -9.36 14.48 -38.55
N GLU A 143 -10.57 13.93 -38.59
CA GLU A 143 -11.86 14.63 -38.49
C GLU A 143 -12.51 14.53 -37.08
N GLY A 144 -11.81 14.00 -36.08
CA GLY A 144 -12.30 13.93 -34.69
C GLY A 144 -13.22 12.75 -34.37
N GLN A 145 -13.41 11.81 -35.31
CA GLN A 145 -14.25 10.63 -35.11
C GLN A 145 -13.49 9.49 -34.40
N ILE A 146 -14.13 8.86 -33.42
CA ILE A 146 -13.62 7.67 -32.72
C ILE A 146 -13.75 6.48 -33.68
N LEU A 147 -12.63 5.83 -33.99
CA LEU A 147 -12.64 4.59 -34.79
C LEU A 147 -13.17 3.45 -33.91
N ASN A 148 -14.35 2.91 -34.27
CA ASN A 148 -14.93 1.69 -33.68
C ASN A 148 -14.16 0.44 -34.12
#